data_AF-W9QLH0-F1
#
_entry.id   AF-W9QLH0-F1
#
_cell.length_a   1.000
_cell.length_b   1.000
_cell.length_c   1.000
_cell.angle_alpha   90.00
_cell.angle_beta   90.00
_cell.angle_gamma   90.00
#
_symmetry.space_group_name_H-M   'P 1'
#
loop_
_entity.id
_entity.type
_entity.pdbx_description
1 polymer ?
#
loop_
_entity_poly.entity_id
_entity_poly.type
_entity_poly.pdbx_seq_one_letter_code
_entity_poly.pdbx_strand_id
1 'polypeptide(L)'
;MLTGLPTIAADVLSPSLGAIYGVACDSVTSLFQAMLDRLESCILQIHDQKFGTLDLDAAMDNNASSYMEELQKCILHFRSEFLSRLLPSTNTTNTGAENICTRVLIFFIRHASLLRPLSESGKLRMARDMAELELAVGQSLFPVEQLGAPYRALRAFRPLIFLESSQLAASPLLQDLPPSIILHHLYTRGPDELQSPLQRNKLPPLQYSLWLDSQGEDQIWKGIKATLDDYASRVRARGDKEFSPVYPLMLQLGSSLTENTPASQKH
;
A
#
# COMPACT_ATOMS: atom_id res chain seq x y z
N MET A 1 19.09 -26.49 -18.93
CA MET A 1 18.60 -27.83 -18.52
C MET A 1 18.68 -28.87 -19.65
N LEU A 2 18.56 -28.52 -20.93
CA LEU A 2 18.62 -29.50 -22.05
C LEU A 2 19.78 -29.29 -23.04
N THR A 3 20.67 -28.33 -22.78
CA THR A 3 21.81 -28.02 -23.64
C THR A 3 22.82 -29.17 -23.63
N GLY A 4 22.94 -29.88 -24.75
CA GLY A 4 23.90 -30.98 -24.94
C GLY A 4 23.29 -32.38 -25.06
N LEU A 5 21.96 -32.54 -24.95
CA LEU A 5 21.29 -33.82 -25.17
C LEU A 5 20.95 -34.04 -26.66
N PRO A 6 21.01 -35.27 -27.18
CA PRO A 6 20.45 -35.62 -28.49
C PRO A 6 18.96 -35.26 -28.56
N THR A 7 18.48 -34.80 -29.71
CA THR A 7 17.11 -34.27 -29.90
C THR A 7 16.02 -35.23 -29.44
N ILE A 8 16.18 -36.52 -29.75
CA ILE A 8 15.25 -37.59 -29.35
C ILE A 8 15.16 -37.71 -27.82
N ALA A 9 16.28 -37.58 -27.11
CA ALA A 9 16.29 -37.64 -25.65
C ALA A 9 15.69 -36.37 -25.03
N ALA A 10 15.91 -35.21 -25.63
CA ALA A 10 15.28 -33.97 -25.19
C ALA A 10 13.76 -34.01 -25.37
N ASP A 11 13.27 -34.49 -26.51
CA ASP A 11 11.83 -34.58 -26.80
C ASP A 11 11.11 -35.56 -25.86
N VAL A 12 11.74 -36.70 -25.54
CA VAL A 12 11.16 -37.69 -24.62
C VAL A 12 11.14 -37.19 -23.17
N LEU A 13 12.18 -36.47 -22.74
CA LEU A 13 12.30 -35.98 -21.35
C LEU A 13 11.57 -34.65 -21.11
N SER A 14 11.31 -33.87 -22.16
CA SER A 14 10.70 -32.54 -22.07
C SER A 14 9.36 -32.53 -21.31
N PRO A 15 8.39 -33.43 -21.57
CA PRO A 15 7.12 -33.44 -20.84
C PRO A 15 7.31 -33.69 -19.34
N SER A 16 8.17 -34.63 -18.96
CA SER A 16 8.43 -34.95 -17.55
C SER A 16 9.18 -33.83 -16.84
N LEU A 17 10.16 -33.20 -17.50
CA LEU A 17 10.86 -32.03 -16.98
C LEU A 17 9.92 -30.83 -16.85
N GLY A 18 9.01 -30.64 -17.81
CA GLY A 18 7.97 -29.61 -17.75
C GLY A 18 7.03 -29.82 -16.56
N ALA A 19 6.61 -31.07 -16.30
CA ALA A 19 5.79 -31.39 -15.14
C ALA A 19 6.54 -31.12 -13.81
N ILE A 20 7.81 -31.53 -13.71
CA ILE A 20 8.65 -31.26 -12.53
C ILE A 20 8.83 -29.74 -12.32
N TYR A 21 9.08 -29.00 -13.40
CA TYR A 21 9.22 -27.55 -13.35
C TYR A 21 7.91 -26.89 -12.89
N GLY A 22 6.76 -27.33 -13.41
CA GLY A 22 5.45 -26.85 -12.97
C GLY A 22 5.24 -27.04 -11.47
N VAL A 23 5.46 -28.25 -10.96
CA VAL A 23 5.34 -28.54 -9.52
C VAL A 23 6.29 -27.69 -8.67
N ALA A 24 7.52 -27.46 -9.14
CA ALA A 24 8.47 -26.59 -8.47
C ALA A 24 8.00 -25.13 -8.44
N CYS A 25 7.47 -24.61 -9.55
CA CYS A 25 6.90 -23.27 -9.64
C CYS A 25 5.68 -23.11 -8.72
N ASP A 26 4.78 -24.08 -8.68
CA ASP A 26 3.58 -24.05 -7.83
C ASP A 26 3.96 -24.03 -6.34
N SER A 27 4.96 -24.82 -5.95
CA SER A 27 5.46 -24.88 -4.57
C SER A 27 6.08 -23.55 -4.14
N VAL A 28 6.88 -22.94 -5.01
CA VAL A 28 7.52 -21.64 -4.74
C VAL A 28 6.47 -20.51 -4.71
N THR A 29 5.49 -20.55 -5.61
CA THR A 29 4.39 -19.57 -5.65
C THR A 29 3.56 -19.62 -4.36
N SER A 30 3.23 -20.83 -3.89
CA SER A 30 2.49 -21.03 -2.64
C SER A 30 3.26 -20.51 -1.42
N LEU A 31 4.57 -20.71 -1.39
CA LEU A 31 5.43 -20.15 -0.35
C LEU A 31 5.42 -18.61 -0.37
N PHE A 32 5.63 -18.00 -1.54
CA PHE A 32 5.61 -16.54 -1.67
C PHE A 32 4.25 -15.94 -1.29
N GLN A 33 3.15 -16.63 -1.62
CA GLN A 33 1.81 -16.21 -1.19
C GLN A 33 1.68 -16.26 0.34
N ALA A 34 2.11 -17.34 0.99
CA ALA A 34 2.07 -17.45 2.44
C ALA A 34 2.95 -16.39 3.14
N MET A 35 4.10 -16.06 2.54
CA MET A 35 4.93 -14.94 3.01
C MET A 35 4.19 -13.62 2.91
N LEU A 36 3.57 -13.34 1.75
CA LEU A 36 2.81 -12.13 1.52
C LEU A 36 1.65 -11.99 2.52
N ASP A 37 0.83 -13.02 2.68
CA ASP A 37 -0.31 -13.04 3.59
C ASP A 37 0.12 -12.73 5.03
N ARG A 38 1.29 -13.23 5.45
CA ARG A 38 1.87 -12.96 6.76
C ARG A 38 2.32 -11.51 6.91
N LEU A 39 3.00 -10.94 5.90
CA LEU A 39 3.42 -9.53 5.92
C LEU A 39 2.22 -8.59 5.92
N GLU A 40 1.20 -8.86 5.10
CA GLU A 40 -0.05 -8.11 5.09
C GLU A 40 -0.76 -8.18 6.44
N SER A 41 -0.79 -9.35 7.07
CA SER A 41 -1.36 -9.52 8.41
C SER A 41 -0.64 -8.67 9.46
N CYS A 42 0.69 -8.57 9.42
CA CYS A 42 1.43 -7.66 10.29
C CYS A 42 1.08 -6.20 9.99
N ILE A 43 1.01 -5.80 8.72
CA ILE A 43 0.64 -4.41 8.35
C ILE A 43 -0.77 -4.06 8.79
N LEU A 44 -1.74 -4.99 8.74
CA LEU A 44 -3.12 -4.73 9.16
C LEU A 44 -3.25 -4.32 10.63
N GLN A 45 -2.33 -4.77 11.49
CA GLN A 45 -2.29 -4.37 12.90
C GLN A 45 -2.05 -2.87 13.08
N ILE A 46 -1.66 -2.13 12.04
CA ILE A 46 -1.59 -0.66 12.05
C ILE A 46 -2.93 -0.02 12.44
N HIS A 47 -4.05 -0.70 12.16
CA HIS A 47 -5.41 -0.23 12.52
C HIS A 47 -5.74 -0.44 13.99
N ASP A 48 -5.00 -1.30 14.71
CA ASP A 48 -5.16 -1.51 16.16
C ASP A 48 -4.35 -0.47 16.97
N GLN A 49 -3.45 0.26 16.31
CA GLN A 49 -2.61 1.28 16.92
C GLN A 49 -3.32 2.63 17.01
N LYS A 50 -3.08 3.34 18.11
CA LYS A 50 -3.64 4.67 18.35
C LYS A 50 -2.76 5.75 17.72
N PHE A 51 -3.04 6.10 16.46
CA PHE A 51 -2.38 7.20 15.74
C PHE A 51 -3.02 8.58 15.97
N GLY A 52 -4.19 8.62 16.62
CA GLY A 52 -4.94 9.85 16.86
C GLY A 52 -4.79 10.44 18.26
N THR A 53 -4.09 9.77 19.18
CA THR A 53 -3.93 10.25 20.56
C THR A 53 -2.93 11.38 20.64
N LEU A 54 -3.29 12.46 21.36
CA LEU A 54 -2.44 13.62 21.64
C LEU A 54 -1.41 13.36 22.75
N ASP A 55 -1.19 12.10 23.11
CA ASP A 55 -0.31 11.75 24.22
C ASP A 55 1.12 12.16 23.87
N LEU A 56 1.66 13.15 24.59
CA LEU A 56 3.01 13.67 24.39
C LEU A 56 4.05 12.58 24.68
N ASP A 57 3.73 11.66 25.59
CA ASP A 57 4.56 10.47 25.88
C ASP A 57 4.64 9.52 24.69
N ALA A 58 3.59 9.42 23.88
CA ALA A 58 3.55 8.60 22.67
C ALA A 58 4.42 9.17 21.52
N ALA A 59 4.75 10.47 21.57
CA ALA A 59 5.69 11.13 20.66
C ALA A 59 7.16 10.98 21.10
N MET A 60 7.38 10.82 22.41
CA MET A 60 8.71 10.61 22.99
C MET A 60 9.07 9.12 23.12
N ASP A 61 8.10 8.22 23.00
CA ASP A 61 8.33 6.79 22.92
C ASP A 61 9.09 6.46 21.62
N ASN A 62 10.41 6.37 21.78
CA ASN A 62 11.35 6.00 20.73
C ASN A 62 11.32 4.50 20.42
N ASN A 63 10.36 3.74 20.95
CA ASN A 63 10.18 2.36 20.54
C ASN A 63 9.52 2.26 19.16
N ALA A 64 9.93 1.26 18.39
CA ALA A 64 9.32 1.00 17.09
C ALA A 64 7.87 0.55 17.30
N SER A 65 6.99 0.81 16.33
CA SER A 65 5.62 0.33 16.41
C SER A 65 5.63 -1.20 16.49
N SER A 66 4.86 -1.80 17.39
CA SER A 66 4.93 -3.25 17.65
C SER A 66 4.69 -4.10 16.40
N TYR A 67 3.77 -3.65 15.53
CA TYR A 67 3.50 -4.30 14.25
C TYR A 67 4.67 -4.20 13.27
N MET A 68 5.44 -3.11 13.33
CA MET A 68 6.63 -2.89 12.50
C MET A 68 7.79 -3.76 12.98
N GLU A 69 7.95 -3.94 14.29
CA GLU A 69 8.90 -4.92 14.84
C GLU A 69 8.55 -6.34 14.41
N GLU A 70 7.26 -6.72 14.47
CA GLU A 70 6.79 -8.03 14.02
C GLU A 70 7.01 -8.21 12.51
N LEU A 71 6.74 -7.17 11.72
CA LEU A 71 6.98 -7.17 10.28
C LEU A 71 8.46 -7.36 9.95
N GLN A 72 9.36 -6.62 10.61
CA GLN A 72 10.82 -6.75 10.44
C GLN A 72 11.31 -8.15 10.83
N LYS A 73 10.83 -8.71 11.95
CA LYS A 73 11.14 -10.08 12.36
C LYS A 73 10.69 -11.09 11.30
N CYS A 74 9.49 -10.92 10.74
CA CYS A 74 8.99 -11.78 9.67
C CYS A 74 9.86 -11.66 8.41
N ILE A 75 10.20 -10.43 7.98
CA ILE A 75 11.07 -10.18 6.82
C ILE A 75 12.44 -10.84 6.99
N LEU A 76 13.07 -10.68 8.16
CA LEU A 76 14.38 -11.27 8.45
C LEU A 76 14.33 -12.80 8.46
N HIS A 77 13.30 -13.37 9.10
CA HIS A 77 13.08 -14.82 9.10
C HIS A 77 12.90 -15.36 7.68
N PHE A 78 12.13 -14.64 6.86
CA PHE A 78 11.91 -14.98 5.46
C PHE A 78 13.18 -14.97 4.64
N ARG A 79 14.03 -13.96 4.85
CA ARG A 79 15.34 -13.88 4.22
C ARG A 79 16.25 -15.04 4.64
N SER A 80 16.35 -15.32 5.94
CA SER A 80 17.28 -16.31 6.47
C SER A 80 16.88 -17.75 6.14
N GLU A 81 15.58 -18.08 6.25
CA GLU A 81 15.10 -19.46 6.13
C GLU A 81 14.73 -19.88 4.71
N PHE A 82 14.24 -18.95 3.89
CA PHE A 82 13.69 -19.29 2.58
C PHE A 82 14.49 -18.64 1.46
N LEU A 83 14.59 -17.32 1.43
CA LEU A 83 15.19 -16.62 0.29
C LEU A 83 16.68 -16.94 0.11
N SER A 84 17.43 -17.08 1.20
CA SER A 84 18.85 -17.46 1.15
C SER A 84 19.07 -18.85 0.54
N ARG A 85 18.10 -19.77 0.70
CA ARG A 85 18.17 -21.17 0.25
C ARG A 85 17.61 -21.36 -1.16
N LEU A 86 16.54 -20.64 -1.50
CA LEU A 86 15.84 -20.75 -2.78
C LEU A 86 16.49 -19.92 -3.88
N LEU A 87 17.24 -18.88 -3.52
CA LEU A 87 17.81 -17.93 -4.47
C LEU A 87 19.33 -17.83 -4.26
N PRO A 88 20.10 -18.86 -4.67
CA PRO A 88 21.54 -18.75 -4.74
C PRO A 88 21.90 -17.60 -5.69
N SER A 89 22.82 -16.74 -5.23
CA SER A 89 23.30 -15.45 -5.76
C SER A 89 23.71 -15.43 -7.25
N THR A 90 22.79 -15.75 -8.15
CA THR A 90 22.95 -15.66 -9.59
C THR A 90 22.01 -14.58 -10.13
N ASN A 91 22.46 -13.86 -11.15
CA ASN A 91 21.91 -12.60 -11.69
C ASN A 91 20.51 -12.71 -12.33
N THR A 92 19.70 -13.69 -11.95
CA THR A 92 18.31 -13.79 -12.37
C THR A 92 17.46 -12.83 -11.53
N THR A 93 16.78 -11.92 -12.21
CA THR A 93 15.77 -11.02 -11.64
C THR A 93 14.77 -11.84 -10.82
N ASN A 94 14.77 -11.66 -9.50
CA ASN A 94 13.90 -12.38 -8.60
C ASN A 94 12.52 -11.71 -8.56
N THR A 95 11.73 -11.99 -9.61
CA THR A 95 10.39 -11.46 -9.79
C THR A 95 9.46 -11.76 -8.60
N GLY A 96 9.67 -12.87 -7.89
CA GLY A 96 8.92 -13.20 -6.67
C GLY A 96 9.15 -12.23 -5.52
N ALA A 97 10.41 -11.94 -5.18
CA ALA A 97 10.71 -10.96 -4.13
C ALA A 97 10.34 -9.54 -4.55
N GLU A 98 10.55 -9.17 -5.81
CA GLU A 98 10.14 -7.88 -6.36
C GLU A 98 8.62 -7.66 -6.21
N ASN A 99 7.80 -8.67 -6.56
CA ASN A 99 6.35 -8.62 -6.41
C ASN A 99 5.92 -8.48 -4.95
N ILE A 100 6.56 -9.23 -4.03
CA ILE A 100 6.28 -9.11 -2.59
C ILE A 100 6.60 -7.70 -2.10
N CYS A 101 7.78 -7.15 -2.45
CA CYS A 101 8.19 -5.82 -2.01
C CYS A 101 7.26 -4.74 -2.57
N THR A 102 6.94 -4.82 -3.86
CA THR A 102 5.97 -3.94 -4.51
C THR A 102 4.64 -3.94 -3.77
N ARG A 103 4.11 -5.14 -3.48
CA ARG A 103 2.84 -5.29 -2.78
C ARG A 103 2.92 -4.74 -1.36
N VAL A 104 3.95 -5.08 -0.60
CA VAL A 104 4.16 -4.63 0.78
C VAL A 104 4.20 -3.11 0.89
N LEU A 105 4.93 -2.42 0.01
CA LEU A 105 5.02 -0.95 0.03
C LEU A 105 3.67 -0.30 -0.26
N ILE A 106 2.98 -0.72 -1.34
CA ILE A 106 1.67 -0.14 -1.70
C ILE A 106 0.60 -0.47 -0.65
N PHE A 107 0.60 -1.70 -0.13
CA PHE A 107 -0.34 -2.14 0.90
C PHE A 107 -0.15 -1.32 2.18
N PHE A 108 1.10 -1.10 2.62
CA PHE A 108 1.41 -0.24 3.75
C PHE A 108 0.86 1.18 3.56
N ILE A 109 1.19 1.84 2.43
CA ILE A 109 0.76 3.22 2.17
C ILE A 109 -0.77 3.31 2.08
N ARG A 110 -1.42 2.33 1.46
CA ARG A 110 -2.88 2.24 1.43
C ARG A 110 -3.45 2.21 2.84
N HIS A 111 -2.99 1.30 3.69
CA HIS A 111 -3.51 1.21 5.05
C HIS A 111 -3.19 2.44 5.90
N ALA A 112 -2.01 3.05 5.71
CA ALA A 112 -1.66 4.32 6.32
C ALA A 112 -2.59 5.47 5.88
N SER A 113 -3.00 5.51 4.61
CA SER A 113 -3.93 6.52 4.07
C SER A 113 -5.35 6.41 4.63
N LEU A 114 -5.72 5.24 5.15
CA LEU A 114 -7.04 4.97 5.73
C LEU A 114 -7.14 5.32 7.22
N LEU A 115 -6.01 5.62 7.87
CA LEU A 115 -6.00 5.87 9.31
C LEU A 115 -6.60 7.22 9.66
N ARG A 116 -7.55 7.21 10.58
CA ARG A 116 -8.20 8.41 11.10
C ARG A 116 -8.71 8.15 12.53
N PRO A 117 -8.53 9.09 13.48
CA PRO A 117 -7.80 10.36 13.36
C PRO A 117 -6.27 10.16 13.31
N LEU A 118 -5.57 11.14 12.75
CA LEU A 118 -4.09 11.17 12.65
C LEU A 118 -3.57 12.47 13.28
N SER A 119 -2.94 12.36 14.46
CA SER A 119 -2.36 13.50 15.18
C SER A 119 -0.96 13.85 14.66
N GLU A 120 -0.38 14.97 15.11
CA GLU A 120 1.01 15.33 14.77
C GLU A 120 2.02 14.27 15.26
N SER A 121 1.83 13.75 16.48
CA SER A 121 2.63 12.63 16.98
C SER A 121 2.41 11.36 16.14
N GLY A 122 1.17 11.09 15.72
CA GLY A 122 0.84 10.02 14.80
C GLY A 122 1.52 10.15 13.44
N LYS A 123 1.62 11.37 12.88
CA LYS A 123 2.35 11.63 11.63
C LYS A 123 3.84 11.34 11.77
N LEU A 124 4.46 11.78 12.88
CA LEU A 124 5.88 11.50 13.15
C LEU A 124 6.14 10.01 13.28
N ARG A 125 5.29 9.28 14.02
CA ARG A 125 5.35 7.82 14.13
C ARG A 125 5.20 7.15 12.75
N MET A 126 4.22 7.57 11.96
CA MET A 126 4.00 7.05 10.61
C MET A 126 5.22 7.27 9.70
N ALA A 127 5.83 8.44 9.76
CA ALA A 127 7.03 8.75 8.98
C ALA A 127 8.22 7.87 9.39
N ARG A 128 8.34 7.55 10.68
CA ARG A 128 9.34 6.60 11.19
C ARG A 128 9.04 5.19 10.70
N ASP A 129 7.81 4.71 10.82
CA ASP A 129 7.38 3.39 10.34
C ASP A 129 7.69 3.23 8.85
N MET A 130 7.48 4.27 8.03
CA MET A 130 7.89 4.27 6.61
C MET A 130 9.41 4.13 6.42
N ALA A 131 10.22 4.78 7.27
CA ALA A 131 11.68 4.68 7.23
C ALA A 131 12.15 3.27 7.56
N GLU A 132 11.54 2.69 8.58
CA GLU A 132 11.84 1.35 9.07
C GLU A 132 11.42 0.29 8.03
N LEU A 133 10.27 0.46 7.39
CA LEU A 133 9.84 -0.38 6.28
C LEU A 133 10.80 -0.30 5.09
N GLU A 134 11.17 0.91 4.67
CA GLU A 134 12.12 1.16 3.58
C GLU A 134 13.45 0.44 3.85
N LEU A 135 13.97 0.57 5.07
CA LEU A 135 15.20 -0.08 5.49
C LEU A 135 15.09 -1.60 5.50
N ALA A 136 14.03 -2.15 6.10
CA ALA A 136 13.83 -3.59 6.24
C ALA A 136 13.71 -4.28 4.88
N VAL A 137 12.96 -3.68 3.96
CA VAL A 137 12.80 -4.18 2.59
C VAL A 137 14.12 -4.11 1.83
N GLY A 138 14.79 -2.95 1.87
CA GLY A 138 16.06 -2.73 1.14
C GLY A 138 17.20 -3.63 1.58
N GLN A 139 17.30 -3.93 2.88
CA GLN A 139 18.37 -4.77 3.42
C GLN A 139 18.10 -6.27 3.26
N SER A 140 16.82 -6.69 3.31
CA SER A 140 16.49 -8.10 3.52
C SER A 140 15.72 -8.76 2.37
N LEU A 141 15.01 -8.00 1.53
CA LEU A 141 14.16 -8.59 0.49
C LEU A 141 14.65 -8.25 -0.92
N PHE A 142 14.73 -6.96 -1.24
CA PHE A 142 14.99 -6.50 -2.60
C PHE A 142 15.51 -5.05 -2.59
N PRO A 143 16.44 -4.68 -3.50
CA PRO A 143 16.90 -3.29 -3.63
C PRO A 143 15.72 -2.35 -3.96
N VAL A 144 15.35 -1.48 -3.03
CA VAL A 144 14.13 -0.64 -3.15
C VAL A 144 14.19 0.31 -4.33
N GLU A 145 15.38 0.72 -4.76
CA GLU A 145 15.62 1.60 -5.90
C GLU A 145 15.18 0.97 -7.22
N GLN A 146 15.16 -0.37 -7.28
CA GLN A 146 14.74 -1.13 -8.46
C GLN A 146 13.22 -1.31 -8.55
N LEU A 147 12.47 -1.04 -7.48
CA LEU A 147 11.01 -1.20 -7.48
C LEU A 147 10.29 -0.15 -8.33
N GLY A 148 10.90 1.01 -8.57
CA GLY A 148 10.29 2.06 -9.40
C GLY A 148 9.10 2.75 -8.72
N ALA A 149 7.90 2.65 -9.31
CA ALA A 149 6.72 3.41 -8.88
C ALA A 149 6.28 3.15 -7.43
N PRO A 150 6.24 1.91 -6.90
CA PRO A 150 5.95 1.62 -5.50
C PRO A 150 6.90 2.30 -4.51
N TYR A 151 8.19 2.36 -4.84
CA TYR A 151 9.17 3.04 -4.00
C TYR A 151 8.98 4.56 -4.07
N ARG A 152 8.75 5.14 -5.26
CA ARG A 152 8.42 6.56 -5.38
C ARG A 152 7.16 6.94 -4.61
N ALA A 153 6.13 6.09 -4.62
CA ALA A 153 4.93 6.29 -3.82
C ALA A 153 5.24 6.37 -2.32
N LEU A 154 6.06 5.46 -1.77
CA LEU A 154 6.47 5.52 -0.36
C LEU A 154 7.19 6.82 -0.04
N ARG A 155 8.15 7.19 -0.92
CA ARG A 155 8.95 8.41 -0.78
C ARG A 155 8.11 9.69 -0.90
N ALA A 156 7.07 9.69 -1.72
CA ALA A 156 6.16 10.82 -1.90
C ALA A 156 5.15 10.94 -0.77
N PHE A 157 4.65 9.82 -0.24
CA PHE A 157 3.66 9.82 0.84
C PHE A 157 4.24 10.37 2.14
N ARG A 158 5.50 10.06 2.46
CA ARG A 158 6.16 10.47 3.70
C ARG A 158 6.18 11.99 3.95
N PRO A 159 6.60 12.86 3.02
CA PRO A 159 6.47 14.30 3.20
C PRO A 159 5.03 14.79 3.03
N LEU A 160 4.19 14.09 2.25
CA LEU A 160 2.81 14.49 1.99
C LEU A 160 1.95 14.52 3.26
N ILE A 161 2.14 13.62 4.22
CA ILE A 161 1.37 13.61 5.48
C ILE A 161 1.59 14.88 6.32
N PHE A 162 2.69 15.60 6.10
CA PHE A 162 3.01 16.87 6.78
C PHE A 162 2.63 18.11 5.96
N LEU A 163 2.22 17.94 4.71
CA LEU A 163 1.81 19.08 3.89
C LEU A 163 0.47 19.65 4.36
N GLU A 164 0.44 20.97 4.37
CA GLU A 164 -0.77 21.77 4.57
C GLU A 164 -1.78 21.54 3.44
N SER A 165 -3.06 21.55 3.78
CA SER A 165 -4.16 21.31 2.82
C SER A 165 -4.11 22.28 1.63
N SER A 166 -3.70 23.53 1.87
CA SER A 166 -3.64 24.59 0.86
C SER A 166 -2.55 24.37 -0.19
N GLN A 167 -1.49 23.64 0.15
CA GLN A 167 -0.34 23.38 -0.74
C GLN A 167 -0.50 22.06 -1.52
N LEU A 168 -1.44 21.21 -1.10
CA LEU A 168 -1.53 19.84 -1.59
C LEU A 168 -1.86 19.77 -3.08
N ALA A 169 -2.79 20.60 -3.58
CA ALA A 169 -3.22 20.59 -4.98
C ALA A 169 -2.10 20.90 -5.99
N ALA A 170 -1.12 21.72 -5.60
CA ALA A 170 0.01 22.12 -6.45
C ALA A 170 1.26 21.24 -6.23
N SER A 171 1.19 20.27 -5.31
CA SER A 171 2.34 19.47 -4.94
C SER A 171 2.73 18.48 -6.03
N PRO A 172 4.02 18.43 -6.46
CA PRO A 172 4.48 17.43 -7.41
C PRO A 172 4.42 16.00 -6.83
N LEU A 173 4.35 15.85 -5.50
CA LEU A 173 4.25 14.56 -4.83
C LEU A 173 3.01 13.76 -5.25
N LEU A 174 1.95 14.44 -5.71
CA LEU A 174 0.74 13.77 -6.18
C LEU A 174 0.97 12.92 -7.43
N GLN A 175 1.99 13.22 -8.24
CA GLN A 175 2.28 12.49 -9.48
C GLN A 175 2.86 11.09 -9.21
N ASP A 176 3.50 10.89 -8.06
CA ASP A 176 4.11 9.63 -7.66
C ASP A 176 3.17 8.75 -6.83
N LEU A 177 1.92 9.17 -6.62
CA LEU A 177 0.95 8.48 -5.76
C LEU A 177 -0.30 8.06 -6.53
N PRO A 178 -0.84 6.86 -6.25
CA PRO A 178 -2.16 6.48 -6.74
C PRO A 178 -3.24 7.48 -6.28
N PRO A 179 -4.17 7.89 -7.17
CA PRO A 179 -5.27 8.80 -6.84
C PRO A 179 -6.08 8.35 -5.63
N SER A 180 -6.38 7.05 -5.54
CA SER A 180 -7.04 6.43 -4.41
C SER A 180 -6.33 6.73 -3.10
N ILE A 181 -5.01 6.58 -3.02
CA ILE A 181 -4.23 6.84 -1.80
C ILE A 181 -4.33 8.32 -1.38
N ILE A 182 -4.22 9.24 -2.34
CA ILE A 182 -4.33 10.69 -2.09
C ILE A 182 -5.71 11.01 -1.52
N LEU A 183 -6.77 10.57 -2.20
CA LEU A 183 -8.14 10.89 -1.82
C LEU A 183 -8.55 10.27 -0.48
N HIS A 184 -8.10 9.05 -0.17
CA HIS A 184 -8.34 8.44 1.13
C HIS A 184 -7.64 9.21 2.25
N HIS A 185 -6.39 9.60 2.02
CA HIS A 185 -5.65 10.37 3.00
C HIS A 185 -6.26 11.77 3.25
N LEU A 186 -6.97 12.37 2.29
CA LEU A 186 -7.65 13.65 2.51
C LEU A 186 -8.76 13.58 3.57
N TYR A 187 -9.40 12.43 3.80
CA TYR A 187 -10.36 12.29 4.91
C TYR A 187 -9.73 12.55 6.28
N THR A 188 -8.43 12.28 6.45
CA THR A 188 -7.72 12.56 7.72
C THR A 188 -7.66 14.05 8.05
N ARG A 189 -7.77 14.92 7.04
CA ARG A 189 -7.78 16.38 7.20
C ARG A 189 -9.20 16.95 7.32
N GLY A 190 -10.23 16.13 7.10
CA GLY A 190 -11.63 16.53 7.11
C GLY A 190 -12.26 16.50 8.51
N PRO A 191 -13.43 17.13 8.69
CA PRO A 191 -14.22 17.06 9.93
C PRO A 191 -14.86 15.69 10.09
N ASP A 192 -15.10 15.24 11.32
CA ASP A 192 -15.62 13.88 11.63
C ASP A 192 -16.95 13.56 10.92
N GLU A 193 -17.74 14.58 10.60
CA GLU A 193 -19.00 14.45 9.86
C GLU A 193 -18.81 13.95 8.41
N LEU A 194 -17.65 14.26 7.80
CA LEU A 194 -17.25 13.76 6.49
C LEU A 194 -16.74 12.33 6.65
N GLN A 195 -17.64 11.36 6.56
CA GLN A 195 -17.33 9.93 6.73
C GLN A 195 -16.62 9.38 5.48
N SER A 196 -15.56 8.60 5.68
CA SER A 196 -14.88 7.90 4.58
C SER A 196 -15.73 6.73 4.05
N PRO A 197 -15.47 6.19 2.84
CA PRO A 197 -16.23 5.05 2.32
C PRO A 197 -16.13 3.82 3.25
N LEU A 198 -14.97 3.61 3.87
CA LEU A 198 -14.76 2.57 4.89
C LEU A 198 -15.72 2.76 6.08
N GLN A 199 -15.80 3.98 6.62
CA GLN A 199 -16.66 4.31 7.76
C GLN A 199 -18.15 4.24 7.38
N ARG A 200 -18.54 4.80 6.23
CA ARG A 200 -19.93 4.81 5.75
C ARG A 200 -20.48 3.39 5.58
N ASN A 201 -19.67 2.49 5.01
CA ASN A 201 -20.08 1.12 4.71
C ASN A 201 -19.81 0.16 5.89
N LYS A 202 -19.19 0.63 6.98
CA LYS A 202 -18.84 -0.17 8.17
C LYS A 202 -18.06 -1.45 7.83
N LEU A 203 -17.17 -1.36 6.85
CA LEU A 203 -16.36 -2.49 6.40
C LEU A 203 -15.11 -2.62 7.29
N PRO A 204 -14.62 -3.85 7.55
CA PRO A 204 -13.31 -4.03 8.15
C PRO A 204 -12.21 -3.57 7.16
N PRO A 205 -11.07 -3.05 7.66
CA PRO A 205 -10.00 -2.51 6.80
C PRO A 205 -9.51 -3.47 5.72
N LEU A 206 -9.38 -4.76 6.05
CA LEU A 206 -8.97 -5.80 5.09
C LEU A 206 -9.98 -5.96 3.96
N GLN A 207 -11.28 -6.08 4.25
CA GLN A 207 -12.30 -6.24 3.23
C GLN A 207 -12.38 -5.03 2.29
N TYR A 208 -12.19 -3.82 2.84
CA TYR A 208 -12.12 -2.62 2.02
C TYR A 208 -10.85 -2.58 1.15
N SER A 209 -9.70 -3.00 1.68
CA SER A 209 -8.45 -3.09 0.91
C SER A 209 -8.56 -4.08 -0.25
N LEU A 210 -9.16 -5.26 -0.01
CA LEU A 210 -9.44 -6.24 -1.06
C LEU A 210 -10.43 -5.70 -2.10
N TRP A 211 -11.43 -4.93 -1.67
CA TRP A 211 -12.31 -4.24 -2.60
C TRP A 211 -11.54 -3.23 -3.46
N LEU A 212 -10.66 -2.40 -2.87
CA LEU A 212 -9.82 -1.46 -3.62
C LEU A 212 -8.93 -2.16 -4.65
N ASP A 213 -8.40 -3.36 -4.34
CA ASP A 213 -7.63 -4.17 -5.31
C ASP A 213 -8.45 -4.61 -6.51
N SER A 214 -9.76 -4.82 -6.33
CA SER A 214 -10.65 -5.28 -7.39
C SER A 214 -11.23 -4.17 -8.28
N GLN A 215 -11.01 -2.90 -7.92
CA GLN A 215 -11.64 -1.76 -8.57
C GLN A 215 -10.62 -0.83 -9.24
N GLY A 216 -11.02 -0.22 -10.37
CA GLY A 216 -10.27 0.87 -10.97
C GLY A 216 -10.51 2.21 -10.25
N GLU A 217 -9.60 3.16 -10.46
CA GLU A 217 -9.65 4.50 -9.84
C GLU A 217 -10.98 5.23 -10.09
N ASP A 218 -11.63 5.06 -11.25
CA ASP A 218 -12.95 5.63 -11.54
C ASP A 218 -14.06 5.13 -10.59
N GLN A 219 -14.03 3.84 -10.27
CA GLN A 219 -15.03 3.22 -9.39
C GLN A 219 -14.79 3.60 -7.94
N ILE A 220 -13.51 3.66 -7.54
CA ILE A 220 -13.09 4.16 -6.23
C ILE A 220 -13.53 5.62 -6.06
N TRP A 221 -13.30 6.46 -7.08
CA TRP A 221 -13.74 7.85 -7.08
C TRP A 221 -15.25 7.99 -6.96
N LYS A 222 -16.05 7.18 -7.67
CA LYS A 222 -17.52 7.20 -7.51
C LYS A 222 -17.95 6.92 -6.07
N GLY A 223 -17.29 5.96 -5.41
CA GLY A 223 -17.53 5.65 -4.00
C GLY A 223 -17.22 6.84 -3.10
N ILE A 224 -16.06 7.48 -3.30
CA ILE A 224 -15.63 8.68 -2.57
C ILE A 224 -16.58 9.85 -2.82
N LYS A 225 -16.91 10.13 -4.08
CA LYS A 225 -17.84 11.18 -4.48
C LYS A 225 -19.21 11.01 -3.82
N ALA A 226 -19.72 9.78 -3.71
CA ALA A 226 -20.98 9.53 -3.01
C ALA A 226 -20.92 9.96 -1.52
N THR A 227 -19.79 9.76 -0.84
CA THR A 227 -19.64 10.25 0.54
C THR A 227 -19.54 11.78 0.63
N LEU A 228 -18.94 12.43 -0.39
CA LEU A 228 -18.86 13.88 -0.50
C LEU A 228 -20.25 14.48 -0.73
N ASP A 229 -21.04 13.88 -1.63
CA ASP A 229 -22.41 14.27 -1.92
C ASP A 229 -23.32 14.13 -0.67
N ASP A 230 -23.14 13.06 0.11
CA ASP A 230 -23.84 12.86 1.40
C ASP A 230 -23.44 13.92 2.45
N TYR A 231 -22.16 14.25 2.53
CA TYR A 231 -21.67 15.32 3.42
C TYR A 231 -22.28 16.67 3.01
N ALA A 232 -22.25 17.01 1.72
CA ALA A 232 -22.81 18.26 1.23
C ALA A 232 -24.31 18.36 1.47
N SER A 233 -25.04 17.26 1.30
CA SER A 233 -26.48 17.20 1.59
C SER A 233 -26.77 17.46 3.07
N ARG A 234 -25.97 16.89 3.98
CA ARG A 234 -26.12 17.11 5.43
C ARG A 234 -25.80 18.55 5.85
N VAL A 235 -24.71 19.13 5.33
CA VAL A 235 -24.34 20.53 5.59
C VAL A 235 -25.45 21.48 5.14
N ARG A 236 -25.98 21.29 3.92
CA ARG A 236 -27.08 22.10 3.38
C ARG A 236 -28.37 21.94 4.18
N ALA A 237 -28.70 20.73 4.63
CA ALA A 237 -29.89 20.48 5.44
C ALA A 237 -29.86 21.22 6.79
N ARG A 238 -28.68 21.49 7.34
CA ARG A 238 -28.51 22.31 8.55
C ARG A 238 -28.60 23.82 8.31
N GLY A 239 -28.60 24.26 7.05
CA GLY A 239 -28.56 25.67 6.67
C GLY A 239 -27.16 26.28 6.65
N ASP A 240 -26.12 25.47 6.87
CA ASP A 240 -24.72 25.90 6.80
C ASP A 240 -24.35 26.21 5.34
N LYS A 241 -23.65 27.34 5.12
CA LYS A 241 -23.16 27.74 3.80
C LYS A 241 -21.67 27.46 3.59
N GLU A 242 -20.95 27.16 4.67
CA GLU A 242 -19.52 26.92 4.65
C GLU A 242 -19.24 25.41 4.70
N PHE A 243 -18.48 24.93 3.71
CA PHE A 243 -17.96 23.57 3.69
C PHE A 243 -16.55 23.56 4.28
N SER A 244 -16.13 22.42 4.83
CA SER A 244 -14.72 22.22 5.17
C SER A 244 -13.83 22.48 3.95
N PRO A 245 -12.64 23.12 4.10
CA PRO A 245 -11.72 23.39 2.99
C PRO A 245 -11.24 22.13 2.26
N VAL A 246 -11.33 20.96 2.90
CA VAL A 246 -10.99 19.67 2.29
C VAL A 246 -12.04 19.21 1.28
N TYR A 247 -13.31 19.57 1.46
CA TYR A 247 -14.39 19.18 0.54
C TYR A 247 -14.17 19.66 -0.91
N PRO A 248 -13.97 20.97 -1.19
CA PRO A 248 -13.72 21.43 -2.56
C PRO A 248 -12.38 20.89 -3.11
N LEU A 249 -11.37 20.72 -2.26
CA LEU A 249 -10.08 20.12 -2.64
C LEU A 249 -10.25 18.68 -3.14
N MET A 250 -11.02 17.85 -2.42
CA MET A 250 -11.29 16.46 -2.84
C MET A 250 -12.07 16.39 -4.15
N LEU A 251 -13.04 17.28 -4.36
CA LEU A 251 -13.76 17.38 -5.64
C LEU A 251 -12.85 17.76 -6.80
N GLN A 252 -11.98 18.76 -6.60
CA GLN A 252 -11.02 19.21 -7.60
C GLN A 252 -10.04 18.08 -7.97
N LEU A 253 -9.45 17.43 -6.96
CA LEU A 253 -8.47 16.37 -7.18
C LEU A 253 -9.09 15.11 -7.76
N GLY A 254 -10.25 14.68 -7.26
CA GLY A 254 -10.92 13.49 -7.77
C GLY A 254 -11.34 13.62 -9.23
N SER A 255 -11.82 14.79 -9.64
CA SER A 255 -12.17 15.05 -11.05
C SER A 255 -10.91 15.07 -11.93
N SER A 256 -9.87 15.80 -11.52
CA SER A 256 -8.62 15.93 -12.30
C SER A 256 -7.83 14.61 -12.41
N LEU A 257 -7.82 13.79 -11.37
CA LEU A 257 -7.03 12.55 -11.35
C LEU A 257 -7.71 11.41 -12.10
N THR A 258 -9.05 11.38 -12.15
CA THR A 258 -9.78 10.37 -12.94
C THR A 258 -9.78 10.68 -14.44
N GLU A 259 -9.86 11.96 -14.83
CA GLU A 259 -9.75 12.36 -16.25
C GLU A 259 -8.37 12.06 -16.87
N ASN A 260 -7.31 12.07 -16.05
CA ASN A 260 -5.94 11.86 -16.50
C ASN A 260 -5.45 10.40 -16.42
N THR A 261 -6.28 9.47 -15.94
CA THR A 261 -5.91 8.05 -15.89
C THR A 261 -6.22 7.42 -17.26
N PRO A 262 -5.23 7.11 -18.11
CA PRO A 262 -5.52 6.36 -19.33
C PRO A 262 -6.11 5.01 -18.91
N ALA A 263 -7.22 4.62 -19.54
CA ALA A 263 -7.86 3.33 -19.33
C ALA A 263 -6.80 2.22 -19.40
N SER A 264 -6.41 1.67 -18.25
CA SER A 264 -5.43 0.58 -18.20
C SER A 264 -5.92 -0.54 -19.09
N GLN A 265 -5.06 -0.86 -20.06
CA GLN A 265 -5.22 -1.96 -20.99
C GLN A 265 -5.55 -3.23 -20.22
N LYS A 266 -6.72 -3.78 -20.50
CA LYS A 266 -6.97 -5.21 -20.28
C LYS A 266 -5.99 -5.98 -21.16
N HIS A 267 -4.98 -6.59 -20.57
CA HIS A 267 -4.26 -7.71 -21.14
C HIS A 267 -3.96 -8.72 -20.04
#